data_AF-A0A0M9XBA9-F1
#
_entry.id   AF-A0A0M9XBA9-F1
#
_cell.length_a   1.000
_cell.length_b   1.000
_cell.length_c   1.000
_cell.angle_alpha   90.00
_cell.angle_beta   90.00
_cell.angle_gamma   90.00
#
_symmetry.space_group_name_H-M   'P 1'
#
loop_
_entity.id
_entity.type
_entity.pdbx_description
1 polymer ?
#
loop_
_entity_poly.entity_id
_entity_poly.type
_entity_poly.pdbx_seq_one_letter_code
_entity_poly.pdbx_strand_id
1 'polypeptide(L)'
;MSTAAPAWRLWILLVWHPTLGLPVDPVAVLGLDESRQPAERIVRWVPLVYEQADPWRERLGQTTTSEDIERWIAHSGGACSLEPADVPEGALDLTHAADLVLDELLAEVIPALPPRGDG
;
A
#
# COMPACT_ATOMS: atom_id res chain seq x y z
N MET A 1 -12.24 -28.37 6.10
CA MET A 1 -10.86 -28.00 6.52
C MET A 1 -10.81 -26.49 6.44
N SER A 2 -10.76 -25.78 7.56
CA SER A 2 -10.54 -24.33 7.53
C SER A 2 -9.09 -24.09 7.17
N THR A 3 -8.83 -23.64 5.95
CA THR A 3 -7.56 -22.98 5.64
C THR A 3 -7.49 -21.77 6.58
N ALA A 4 -6.51 -21.74 7.48
CA ALA A 4 -6.28 -20.55 8.28
C ALA A 4 -6.07 -19.39 7.30
N ALA A 5 -6.78 -18.29 7.50
CA ALA A 5 -6.57 -17.10 6.68
C ALA A 5 -5.07 -16.76 6.74
N PRO A 6 -4.43 -16.42 5.60
CA PRO A 6 -3.03 -16.05 5.61
C PRO A 6 -2.82 -14.91 6.63
N ALA A 7 -1.75 -14.98 7.43
CA ALA A 7 -1.42 -13.96 8.43
C ALA A 7 -0.86 -12.67 7.79
N TRP A 8 -1.31 -12.38 6.58
CA TRP A 8 -0.89 -11.24 5.78
C TRP A 8 -1.73 -10.04 6.14
N ARG A 9 -1.08 -8.89 6.21
CA ARG A 9 -1.74 -7.61 6.37
C ARG A 9 -1.20 -6.65 5.32
N LEU A 10 -2.10 -5.88 4.73
CA LEU A 10 -1.79 -4.88 3.71
C LEU A 10 -2.20 -3.49 4.19
N TRP A 11 -1.44 -2.49 3.75
CA TRP A 11 -1.72 -1.08 3.97
C TRP A 11 -1.40 -0.26 2.74
N ILE A 12 -2.18 0.79 2.51
CA ILE A 12 -1.89 1.81 1.52
C ILE A 12 -1.17 2.96 2.23
N LEU A 13 -0.01 3.33 1.72
CA LEU A 13 0.79 4.44 2.20
C LEU A 13 0.35 5.72 1.49
N LEU A 14 -0.10 6.69 2.29
CA LEU A 14 -0.65 7.95 1.79
C LEU A 14 0.24 9.13 2.16
N VAL A 15 0.26 10.15 1.32
CA VAL A 15 0.93 11.43 1.56
C VAL A 15 -0.01 12.62 1.37
N TRP A 16 0.43 13.79 1.85
CA TRP A 16 -0.34 15.02 1.82
C TRP A 16 -0.71 15.45 0.40
N HIS A 17 -2.02 15.51 0.14
CA HIS A 17 -2.56 16.14 -1.05
C HIS A 17 -2.71 17.66 -0.80
N PRO A 18 -1.98 18.53 -1.52
CA PRO A 18 -1.96 19.97 -1.24
C PRO A 18 -3.33 20.64 -1.45
N THR A 19 -4.07 20.26 -2.49
CA THR A 19 -5.41 20.80 -2.78
C THR A 19 -6.46 20.39 -1.76
N LEU A 20 -6.43 19.13 -1.30
CA LEU A 20 -7.42 18.59 -0.36
C LEU A 20 -7.05 18.88 1.09
N GLY A 21 -5.80 19.23 1.37
CA GLY A 21 -5.32 19.56 2.71
C GLY A 21 -5.36 18.37 3.66
N LEU A 22 -5.17 17.14 3.14
CA LEU A 22 -5.26 15.88 3.87
C LEU A 22 -4.28 14.84 3.27
N PRO A 23 -3.77 13.87 4.05
CA PRO A 23 -2.88 12.82 3.57
C PRO A 23 -3.66 11.70 2.86
N VAL A 24 -4.03 11.93 1.59
CA VAL A 24 -4.91 11.05 0.80
C VAL A 24 -4.30 10.59 -0.52
N ASP A 25 -3.12 11.08 -0.91
CA ASP A 25 -2.47 10.67 -2.16
C ASP A 25 -1.73 9.33 -1.97
N PRO A 26 -2.11 8.24 -2.67
CA PRO A 26 -1.44 6.96 -2.52
C PRO A 26 -0.07 6.96 -3.20
N VAL A 27 0.94 6.44 -2.49
CA VAL A 27 2.32 6.34 -3.01
C VAL A 27 2.89 4.93 -2.99
N ALA A 28 2.33 4.03 -2.19
CA ALA A 28 2.74 2.63 -2.16
C ALA A 28 1.71 1.73 -1.48
N VAL A 29 1.84 0.42 -1.74
CA VAL A 29 1.24 -0.66 -0.95
C VAL A 29 2.34 -1.31 -0.12
N LEU A 30 2.11 -1.45 1.18
CA LEU A 30 2.94 -2.17 2.13
C LEU A 30 2.24 -3.47 2.52
N GLY A 31 2.96 -4.59 2.44
CA GLY A 31 2.50 -5.88 2.95
C GLY A 31 3.46 -6.44 3.99
N LEU A 32 2.90 -7.07 5.03
CA LEU A 32 3.63 -7.85 6.03
C LEU A 32 3.07 -9.27 6.14
N ASP A 33 3.96 -10.25 6.24
CA ASP A 33 3.65 -11.63 6.65
C ASP A 33 4.23 -11.89 8.05
N GLU A 34 3.34 -11.87 9.05
CA GLU A 34 3.70 -12.08 10.46
C GLU A 34 3.94 -13.57 10.80
N SER A 35 3.66 -14.50 9.87
CA SER A 35 3.91 -15.92 10.10
C SER A 35 5.40 -16.28 10.04
N ARG A 36 6.25 -15.36 9.55
CA ARG A 36 7.70 -15.53 9.40
C ARG A 36 8.48 -14.76 10.47
N GLN A 37 9.68 -15.24 10.81
CA GLN A 37 10.61 -14.55 11.72
C GLN A 37 12.01 -14.47 11.08
N PRO A 38 12.49 -13.26 10.73
CA PRO A 38 11.79 -11.97 10.80
C PRO A 38 10.56 -11.93 9.87
N ALA A 39 9.59 -11.07 10.18
CA ALA A 39 8.41 -10.87 9.34
C ALA A 39 8.85 -10.52 7.92
N GLU A 40 8.25 -11.19 6.92
CA GLU A 40 8.52 -10.83 5.54
C GLU A 40 7.77 -9.56 5.19
N ARG A 41 8.44 -8.66 4.47
CA ARG A 41 7.91 -7.36 4.09
C ARG A 41 8.01 -7.15 2.60
N ILE A 42 6.92 -6.68 2.01
CA ILE A 42 6.86 -6.26 0.63
C ILE A 42 6.42 -4.80 0.56
N VAL A 43 7.06 -4.02 -0.31
CA VAL A 43 6.61 -2.67 -0.67
C VAL A 43 6.50 -2.58 -2.18
N ARG A 44 5.35 -2.09 -2.65
CA ARG A 44 5.07 -1.81 -4.06
C ARG A 44 4.79 -0.33 -4.21
N TRP A 45 5.74 0.37 -4.82
CA TRP A 45 5.62 1.81 -5.03
C TRP A 45 4.76 2.10 -6.25
N VAL A 46 3.87 3.09 -6.12
CA VAL A 46 3.18 3.67 -7.27
C VAL A 46 4.24 4.24 -8.23
N PRO A 47 4.13 3.99 -9.55
CA PRO A 47 5.05 4.57 -10.52
C PRO A 47 5.00 6.11 -10.51
N LEU A 48 6.12 6.75 -10.87
CA LEU A 48 6.22 8.20 -11.11
C LEU A 48 6.03 9.14 -9.89
N VAL A 49 5.71 8.63 -8.70
CA VAL A 49 5.56 9.43 -7.46
C VAL A 49 6.84 9.49 -6.61
N TYR A 50 8.01 9.40 -7.24
CA TYR A 50 9.28 9.12 -6.55
C TYR A 50 9.60 10.09 -5.40
N GLU A 51 9.61 11.40 -5.67
CA GLU A 51 9.90 12.43 -4.65
C GLU A 51 8.77 12.57 -3.62
N GLN A 52 7.51 12.42 -4.05
CA GLN A 52 6.35 12.49 -3.16
C GLN A 52 6.36 11.36 -2.11
N ALA A 53 6.97 10.23 -2.46
CA ALA A 53 7.08 9.06 -1.60
C ALA A 53 8.26 9.14 -0.59
N ASP A 54 9.11 10.16 -0.65
CA ASP A 54 10.30 10.29 0.20
C ASP A 54 10.01 10.18 1.70
N PRO A 55 8.93 10.78 2.26
CA PRO A 55 8.59 10.63 3.67
C PRO A 55 8.39 9.17 4.10
N TRP A 56 7.91 8.32 3.19
CA TRP A 56 7.77 6.88 3.43
C TRP A 56 9.08 6.14 3.22
N ARG A 57 9.88 6.51 2.21
CA ARG A 57 11.21 5.90 1.98
C ARG A 57 12.15 6.09 3.15
N GLU A 58 12.10 7.24 3.82
CA GLU A 58 12.90 7.54 5.00
C GLU A 58 12.48 6.72 6.24
N ARG A 59 11.19 6.43 6.37
CA ARG A 59 10.64 5.65 7.50
C ARG A 59 10.77 4.15 7.33
N LEU A 60 10.63 3.67 6.09
CA LEU A 60 10.63 2.26 5.76
C LEU A 60 12.05 1.70 5.71
N GLY A 61 12.44 0.98 6.76
CA GLY A 61 13.67 0.21 6.80
C GLY A 61 13.50 -1.22 6.29
N GLN A 62 14.61 -1.96 6.16
CA GLN A 62 14.58 -3.41 5.90
C GLN A 62 13.94 -4.21 7.06
N THR A 63 13.85 -3.60 8.24
CA THR A 63 13.37 -4.22 9.48
C THR A 63 12.03 -3.65 9.96
N THR A 64 11.26 -2.99 9.08
CA THR A 64 9.94 -2.45 9.47
C THR A 64 9.04 -3.59 9.97
N THR A 65 8.46 -3.38 11.16
CA THR A 65 7.61 -4.34 11.86
C THR A 65 6.16 -3.85 11.97
N SER A 66 5.25 -4.73 12.39
CA SER A 66 3.86 -4.35 12.70
C SER A 66 3.76 -3.32 13.83
N GLU A 67 4.66 -3.37 14.82
CA GLU A 67 4.70 -2.35 15.89
C GLU A 67 5.06 -0.96 15.35
N ASP A 68 5.93 -0.88 14.35
CA ASP A 68 6.24 0.39 13.68
C ASP A 68 5.00 0.93 12.96
N ILE A 69 4.25 0.05 12.30
CA ILE A 69 3.00 0.41 11.61
C ILE A 69 1.95 0.91 12.62
N GLU A 70 1.71 0.17 13.70
CA GLU A 70 0.78 0.57 14.75
C GLU A 70 1.18 1.92 15.36
N ARG A 71 2.48 2.16 15.56
CA ARG A 71 2.99 3.46 15.99
C ARG A 71 2.68 4.55 14.96
N TRP A 72 2.87 4.31 13.67
CA TRP A 72 2.56 5.30 12.64
C TRP A 72 1.06 5.60 12.53
N ILE A 73 0.20 4.58 12.68
CA ILE A 73 -1.25 4.74 12.73
C ILE A 73 -1.65 5.55 13.98
N ALA A 74 -1.09 5.24 15.14
CA ALA A 74 -1.42 5.94 16.39
C ALA A 74 -0.97 7.42 16.40
N HIS A 75 0.07 7.75 15.63
CA HIS A 75 0.57 9.11 15.46
C HIS A 75 0.15 9.73 14.12
N SER A 76 -0.95 9.23 13.54
CA SER A 76 -1.52 9.79 12.31
C SER A 76 -1.99 11.23 12.54
N GLY A 77 -1.52 12.13 11.68
CA GLY A 77 -1.69 13.57 11.87
C GLY A 77 -0.47 14.33 11.36
N GLY A 78 -0.42 14.58 10.05
CA GLY A 78 0.69 15.28 9.41
C GLY A 78 0.76 15.00 7.91
N ALA A 79 1.97 14.97 7.36
CA ALA A 79 2.20 14.83 5.92
C ALA A 79 1.94 13.41 5.36
N CYS A 80 1.65 12.42 6.21
CA CYS A 80 1.43 11.03 5.80
C CYS A 80 0.35 10.34 6.63
N SER A 81 -0.28 9.32 6.04
CA SER A 81 -1.19 8.39 6.71
C SER A 81 -0.98 6.97 6.20
N LEU A 82 -1.47 5.97 6.94
CA LEU A 82 -1.63 4.60 6.46
C LEU A 82 -3.11 4.23 6.54
N GLU A 83 -3.62 3.61 5.50
CA GLU A 83 -4.96 3.02 5.50
C GLU A 83 -4.85 1.49 5.38
N PRO A 84 -5.54 0.71 6.23
CA PRO A 84 -5.63 -0.74 6.05
C PRO A 84 -6.24 -1.09 4.69
N ALA A 85 -5.70 -2.11 4.04
CA ALA A 85 -6.27 -2.69 2.83
C ALA A 85 -6.60 -4.17 3.05
N ASP A 86 -7.70 -4.61 2.46
CA ASP A 86 -8.07 -6.01 2.45
C ASP A 86 -7.10 -6.82 1.58
N VAL A 87 -6.87 -8.09 1.94
CA VAL A 87 -6.10 -9.02 1.11
C VAL A 87 -7.01 -9.49 -0.04
N PRO A 88 -6.64 -9.24 -1.32
CA PRO A 88 -7.48 -9.61 -2.45
C PRO A 88 -7.73 -11.13 -2.52
N GLU A 89 -8.95 -11.52 -2.90
CA GLU A 89 -9.29 -12.92 -3.12
C GLU A 89 -8.46 -13.47 -4.30
N GLY A 90 -7.94 -14.69 -4.14
CA GLY A 90 -7.11 -15.33 -5.17
C GLY A 90 -5.64 -14.90 -5.17
N ALA A 91 -5.21 -14.04 -4.23
CA ALA A 91 -3.79 -13.77 -4.03
C ALA A 91 -3.02 -15.08 -3.72
N LEU A 92 -1.89 -15.26 -4.40
CA LEU A 92 -1.10 -16.50 -4.36
C LEU A 92 0.00 -16.43 -3.29
N ASP A 93 0.56 -15.23 -3.11
CA ASP A 93 1.56 -14.88 -2.12
C ASP A 93 1.41 -13.39 -1.76
N LEU A 94 2.18 -12.92 -0.76
CA LEU A 94 2.14 -11.53 -0.29
C LEU A 94 2.54 -10.53 -1.39
N THR A 95 3.44 -10.92 -2.29
CA THR A 95 3.86 -10.09 -3.43
C THR A 95 2.69 -9.90 -4.38
N HIS A 96 2.05 -11.00 -4.80
CA HIS A 96 0.90 -10.97 -5.69
C HIS A 96 -0.27 -10.19 -5.06
N ALA A 97 -0.50 -10.35 -3.75
CA ALA A 97 -1.51 -9.57 -3.03
C ALA A 97 -1.25 -8.05 -3.11
N ALA A 98 -0.02 -7.62 -2.87
CA ALA A 98 0.35 -6.20 -2.94
C ALA A 98 0.31 -5.65 -4.37
N ASP A 99 0.65 -6.47 -5.38
CA ASP A 99 0.56 -6.10 -6.79
C ASP A 99 -0.90 -5.91 -7.23
N LEU A 100 -1.82 -6.78 -6.80
CA LEU A 100 -3.26 -6.64 -7.09
C LEU A 100 -3.85 -5.35 -6.50
N VAL A 101 -3.54 -5.03 -5.24
CA VAL A 101 -3.98 -3.75 -4.64
C VAL A 101 -3.37 -2.56 -5.37
N LEU A 102 -2.11 -2.64 -5.80
CA LEU A 102 -1.49 -1.58 -6.59
C LEU A 102 -2.19 -1.39 -7.94
N ASP A 103 -2.52 -2.49 -8.64
CA ASP A 103 -3.24 -2.43 -9.91
C ASP A 103 -4.62 -1.77 -9.76
N GLU A 104 -5.34 -2.06 -8.68
CA GLU A 104 -6.61 -1.40 -8.36
C GLU A 104 -6.44 0.12 -8.15
N LEU A 105 -5.45 0.53 -7.36
CA LEU A 105 -5.13 1.96 -7.15
C LEU A 105 -4.80 2.67 -8.47
N LEU A 106 -4.05 2.02 -9.36
CA LEU A 106 -3.70 2.58 -10.66
C LEU A 106 -4.90 2.66 -11.60
N ALA A 107 -5.81 1.69 -11.54
CA ALA A 107 -7.03 1.70 -12.34
C ALA A 107 -7.97 2.86 -11.97
N GLU A 108 -8.02 3.27 -10.70
CA GLU A 108 -8.79 4.44 -10.26
C GLU A 108 -8.19 5.78 -10.71
N VAL A 109 -6.86 5.83 -10.90
CA VAL A 109 -6.13 7.05 -11.30
C VAL A 109 -6.08 7.24 -12.82
N ILE A 110 -6.16 6.16 -13.62
CA ILE A 110 -6.17 6.28 -15.08
C ILE A 110 -7.59 6.66 -15.53
N PRO A 111 -7.81 7.88 -16.07
CA PRO A 111 -9.10 8.18 -16.69
C PRO A 111 -9.33 7.14 -17.80
N ALA A 112 -10.46 6.44 -17.72
CA ALA A 112 -10.85 5.44 -18.72
C ALA A 112 -10.66 6.04 -20.11
N LEU A 113 -9.69 5.51 -20.86
CA LEU A 113 -9.50 5.89 -22.26
C LEU A 113 -10.86 5.68 -22.95
N PRO A 114 -11.39 6.67 -23.67
CA PRO A 114 -12.60 6.45 -24.44
C PRO A 114 -12.37 5.24 -25.35
N PRO A 115 -13.39 4.37 -25.52
CA PRO A 115 -13.25 3.23 -26.42
C PRO A 115 -12.75 3.75 -27.75
N ARG A 116 -11.69 3.13 -28.30
CA ARG A 116 -11.21 3.46 -29.64
C ARG A 116 -12.42 3.31 -30.55
N GLY A 117 -12.91 4.43 -31.09
CA GLY A 117 -14.06 4.42 -31.96
C GLY A 117 -13.79 3.45 -33.11
N ASP A 118 -14.70 2.49 -33.28
CA ASP A 118 -14.73 1.65 -34.47
C ASP A 118 -14.93 2.57 -35.67
N GLY A 119 -13.89 2.73 -36.48
CA GLY A 119 -13.93 3.39 -37.79
C GLY A 119 -14.31 2.41 -38.88
#